data_AF-A0A536WYP9-F1
#
_entry.id   AF-A0A536WYP9-F1
#
_cell.length_a   1.000
_cell.length_b   1.000
_cell.length_c   1.000
_cell.angle_alpha   90.00
_cell.angle_beta   90.00
_cell.angle_gamma   90.00
#
_symmetry.space_group_name_H-M   'P 1'
#
loop_
_entity.id
_entity.type
_entity.pdbx_description
1 polymer ?
#
loop_
_entity_poly.entity_id
_entity_poly.type
_entity_poly.pdbx_seq_one_letter_code
_entity_poly.pdbx_strand_id
1 'polypeptide(L)'
;MQVAYPPFAYAVMTDPISGITDGILKRPATDPVVFQLDTSSEFWQLQGSLTVVNGLGNPIPVPPNVRMYFNSSMAHGSATGGVLIGPPGTNVLCANPTPGGSIADTHRALLVAMDQWVDQGIEPPPSNYPRLENGSLVPVADYLAAFPAIPGIGKPVGFNTYELLDFGPTFTSTGGIRTREPPGIGPSYMMFVPRADTDGLDIAGVRPMQIRVPLGTNTGWNVRNDAHRPQDSLCSLTGTYVPFATSLAQRLASGDPRPSLQERYADHGGFVYAVAVAAKQLVLARFLLMEDFFKYVQGAAVSSVLLP
;
A
#
# COMPACT_ATOMS: atom_id res chain seq x y z
N MET A 1 14.06 13.83 -7.77
CA MET A 1 12.75 14.01 -7.13
C MET A 1 11.74 14.22 -8.23
N GLN A 2 10.81 13.28 -8.38
CA GLN A 2 9.70 13.37 -9.31
C GLN A 2 8.66 14.26 -8.62
N VAL A 3 8.55 15.52 -9.03
CA VAL A 3 7.54 16.43 -8.50
C VAL A 3 6.36 16.34 -9.46
N ALA A 4 5.31 15.63 -9.06
CA ALA A 4 4.03 15.72 -9.77
C ALA A 4 3.46 17.13 -9.54
N TYR A 5 2.86 17.75 -10.54
CA TYR A 5 2.21 19.06 -10.39
C TYR A 5 0.69 18.86 -10.29
N PRO A 6 -0.05 19.70 -9.55
CA PRO A 6 -1.50 19.56 -9.37
C PRO A 6 -2.25 19.51 -10.70
N PRO A 7 -3.40 18.81 -10.78
CA PRO A 7 -4.29 18.39 -9.68
C PRO A 7 -4.16 16.93 -9.23
N PHE A 8 -3.14 16.19 -9.65
CA PHE A 8 -2.88 14.79 -9.24
C PHE A 8 -4.01 13.78 -9.57
N ALA A 9 -4.92 14.15 -10.46
CA ALA A 9 -6.14 13.39 -10.76
C ALA A 9 -6.15 12.84 -12.19
N TYR A 10 -6.84 11.73 -12.40
CA TYR A 10 -7.15 11.26 -13.76
C TYR A 10 -8.22 12.10 -14.44
N ALA A 11 -9.30 12.41 -13.73
CA ALA A 11 -10.37 13.27 -14.24
C ALA A 11 -9.91 14.72 -14.35
N VAL A 12 -10.45 15.46 -15.32
CA VAL A 12 -10.28 16.90 -15.37
C VAL A 12 -11.00 17.54 -14.19
N MET A 13 -10.24 18.25 -13.35
CA MET A 13 -10.77 18.98 -12.21
C MET A 13 -9.90 20.19 -11.88
N THR A 14 -10.48 21.14 -11.14
CA THR A 14 -9.74 22.27 -10.58
C THR A 14 -9.18 21.86 -9.22
N ASP A 15 -7.85 21.93 -9.08
CA ASP A 15 -7.23 21.78 -7.77
C ASP A 15 -7.52 23.02 -6.90
N PRO A 16 -8.10 22.85 -5.71
CA PRO A 16 -8.53 23.97 -4.88
C PRO A 16 -7.38 24.79 -4.27
N ILE A 17 -6.16 24.26 -4.24
CA ILE A 17 -5.00 24.97 -3.65
C ILE A 17 -4.32 25.86 -4.69
N SER A 18 -4.05 25.32 -5.88
CA SER A 18 -3.34 26.00 -6.97
C SER A 18 -4.26 26.76 -7.92
N GLY A 19 -5.54 26.42 -7.98
CA GLY A 19 -6.49 26.93 -8.98
C GLY A 19 -6.29 26.35 -10.38
N ILE A 20 -5.36 25.41 -10.56
CA ILE A 20 -5.07 24.78 -11.86
C ILE A 20 -6.18 23.80 -12.21
N THR A 21 -6.71 23.90 -13.43
CA THR A 21 -7.67 22.95 -13.98
C THR A 21 -7.00 22.06 -15.01
N ASP A 22 -6.84 20.78 -14.66
CA ASP A 22 -6.10 19.81 -15.45
C ASP A 22 -6.55 18.37 -15.07
N GLY A 23 -5.96 17.33 -15.65
CA GLY A 23 -6.23 15.91 -15.41
C GLY A 23 -5.43 15.04 -16.36
N ILE A 24 -5.11 13.79 -16.01
CA ILE A 24 -4.36 12.90 -16.90
C ILE A 24 -5.18 12.52 -18.15
N LEU A 25 -6.48 12.28 -17.97
CA LEU A 25 -7.41 11.81 -19.01
C LEU A 25 -8.33 12.97 -19.43
N LYS A 26 -7.88 13.72 -20.45
CA LYS A 26 -8.57 14.93 -20.95
C LYS A 26 -9.24 14.73 -22.30
N ARG A 27 -9.05 13.57 -22.95
CA ARG A 27 -9.43 13.33 -24.34
C ARG A 27 -10.33 12.11 -24.38
N PRO A 28 -11.61 12.22 -23.95
CA PRO A 28 -12.47 11.04 -23.73
C PRO A 28 -12.66 10.16 -24.97
N ALA A 29 -12.47 10.70 -26.19
CA ALA A 29 -12.52 9.92 -27.43
C ALA A 29 -11.29 9.02 -27.67
N THR A 30 -10.16 9.29 -27.02
CA THR A 30 -8.86 8.61 -27.24
C THR A 30 -8.16 8.22 -25.94
N ASP A 31 -8.73 8.55 -24.78
CA ASP A 31 -8.15 8.21 -23.48
C ASP A 31 -8.13 6.68 -23.32
N PRO A 32 -6.99 6.09 -22.92
CA PRO A 32 -6.87 4.65 -22.78
C PRO A 32 -7.65 4.16 -21.56
N VAL A 33 -7.79 2.83 -21.45
CA VAL A 33 -8.03 2.23 -20.13
C VAL A 33 -6.76 2.34 -19.29
N VAL A 34 -6.90 2.62 -18.00
CA VAL A 34 -5.77 2.76 -17.07
C VAL A 34 -6.01 1.91 -15.85
N PHE A 35 -5.01 1.10 -15.46
CA PHE A 35 -4.95 0.53 -14.12
C PHE A 35 -3.87 1.27 -13.33
N GLN A 36 -4.23 1.84 -12.18
CA GLN A 36 -3.28 2.28 -11.16
C GLN A 36 -3.14 1.20 -10.10
N LEU A 37 -1.89 0.80 -9.83
CA LEU A 37 -1.55 -0.19 -8.83
C LEU A 37 -0.56 0.43 -7.86
N ASP A 38 -1.03 0.67 -6.63
CA ASP A 38 -0.20 1.25 -5.59
C ASP A 38 -0.09 0.28 -4.41
N THR A 39 0.93 0.46 -3.60
CA THR A 39 1.15 -0.20 -2.32
C THR A 39 0.99 0.79 -1.18
N SER A 40 1.08 0.30 0.05
CA SER A 40 1.03 1.16 1.24
C SER A 40 2.15 2.21 1.23
N SER A 41 3.34 1.89 0.69
CA SER A 41 4.45 2.86 0.59
C SER A 41 4.11 4.12 -0.21
N GLU A 42 3.30 4.02 -1.28
CA GLU A 42 2.96 5.18 -2.10
C GLU A 42 2.21 6.23 -1.29
N PHE A 43 1.37 5.82 -0.34
CA PHE A 43 0.64 6.75 0.53
C PHE A 43 1.56 7.42 1.55
N TRP A 44 2.55 6.71 2.08
CA TRP A 44 3.48 7.23 3.08
C TRP A 44 4.60 8.11 2.49
N GLN A 45 5.04 7.80 1.27
CA GLN A 45 6.26 8.37 0.69
C GLN A 45 6.05 9.06 -0.66
N LEU A 46 4.97 8.81 -1.40
CA LEU A 46 4.78 9.30 -2.77
C LEU A 46 3.41 9.96 -2.97
N GLN A 47 2.86 10.52 -1.90
CA GLN A 47 1.62 11.27 -1.90
C GLN A 47 0.40 10.53 -2.51
N GLY A 48 0.35 9.20 -2.41
CA GLY A 48 -0.67 8.38 -3.07
C GLY A 48 -2.12 8.77 -2.81
N SER A 49 -2.44 9.38 -1.66
CA SER A 49 -3.81 9.84 -1.37
C SER A 49 -4.32 10.93 -2.31
N LEU A 50 -3.44 11.73 -2.91
CA LEU A 50 -3.84 12.83 -3.81
C LEU A 50 -4.46 12.34 -5.12
N THR A 51 -4.34 11.04 -5.42
CA THR A 51 -5.02 10.41 -6.55
C THR A 51 -6.51 10.16 -6.33
N VAL A 52 -6.98 10.26 -5.08
CA VAL A 52 -8.38 10.03 -4.69
C VAL A 52 -8.94 11.09 -3.73
N VAL A 53 -8.13 12.07 -3.31
CA VAL A 53 -8.50 13.18 -2.43
C VAL A 53 -7.85 14.47 -2.93
N ASN A 54 -8.59 15.58 -2.96
CA ASN A 54 -8.03 16.88 -3.33
C ASN A 54 -7.21 17.52 -2.20
N GLY A 55 -6.51 18.62 -2.48
CA GLY A 55 -5.67 19.30 -1.48
C GLY A 55 -6.39 19.78 -0.22
N LEU A 56 -7.72 19.89 -0.22
CA LEU A 56 -8.53 20.27 0.94
C LEU A 56 -9.18 19.07 1.67
N GLY A 57 -8.84 17.83 1.30
CA GLY A 57 -9.35 16.65 1.98
C GLY A 57 -10.72 16.16 1.50
N ASN A 58 -11.16 16.53 0.29
CA ASN A 58 -12.43 16.04 -0.27
C ASN A 58 -12.17 14.93 -1.31
N PRO A 59 -13.04 13.89 -1.38
CA PRO A 59 -12.93 12.86 -2.42
C PRO A 59 -12.98 13.45 -3.84
N ILE A 60 -12.25 12.84 -4.77
CA ILE A 60 -12.26 13.21 -6.19
C ILE A 60 -12.79 12.07 -7.06
N PRO A 61 -13.41 12.37 -8.22
CA PRO A 61 -13.93 11.34 -9.09
C PRO A 61 -12.82 10.56 -9.79
N VAL A 62 -13.04 9.25 -9.94
CA VAL A 62 -12.20 8.36 -10.76
C VAL A 62 -12.97 8.07 -12.06
N PRO A 63 -12.41 8.37 -13.25
CA PRO A 63 -13.09 8.10 -14.51
C PRO A 63 -13.43 6.62 -14.71
N PRO A 64 -14.50 6.29 -15.45
CA PRO A 64 -14.96 4.90 -15.60
C PRO A 64 -13.96 3.99 -16.33
N ASN A 65 -13.09 4.56 -17.18
CA ASN A 65 -11.99 3.86 -17.85
C ASN A 65 -10.75 3.67 -16.97
N VAL A 66 -10.80 4.11 -15.71
CA VAL A 66 -9.73 3.90 -14.73
C VAL A 66 -10.16 2.83 -13.72
N ARG A 67 -9.26 1.90 -13.42
CA ARG A 67 -9.36 1.00 -12.27
C ARG A 67 -8.18 1.26 -11.34
N MET A 68 -8.45 1.31 -10.05
CA MET A 68 -7.42 1.54 -9.03
C MET A 68 -7.40 0.36 -8.07
N TYR A 69 -6.22 -0.23 -7.88
CA TYR A 69 -6.01 -1.37 -7.01
C TYR A 69 -4.88 -1.07 -6.04
N PHE A 70 -5.13 -1.39 -4.78
CA PHE A 70 -4.17 -1.17 -3.71
C PHE A 70 -3.70 -2.51 -3.16
N ASN A 71 -2.40 -2.80 -3.20
CA ASN A 71 -1.83 -3.97 -2.55
C ASN A 71 -1.57 -3.66 -1.08
N SER A 72 -2.44 -4.17 -0.23
CA SER A 72 -2.50 -3.87 1.20
C SER A 72 -1.18 -4.16 1.90
N SER A 73 -0.70 -3.24 2.75
CA SER A 73 0.45 -3.42 3.64
C SER A 73 1.78 -3.77 2.96
N MET A 74 1.91 -3.50 1.65
CA MET A 74 3.14 -3.78 0.90
C MET A 74 4.07 -2.56 0.80
N ALA A 75 5.36 -2.84 0.59
CA ALA A 75 6.38 -1.83 0.31
C ALA A 75 6.58 -1.62 -1.20
N HIS A 76 7.19 -0.50 -1.58
CA HIS A 76 7.46 -0.17 -2.98
C HIS A 76 8.37 -1.20 -3.66
N GLY A 77 8.06 -1.54 -4.92
CA GLY A 77 8.96 -2.28 -5.81
C GLY A 77 9.26 -3.73 -5.39
N SER A 78 8.40 -4.35 -4.58
CA SER A 78 8.74 -5.62 -3.95
C SER A 78 8.96 -6.77 -4.95
N ALA A 79 10.09 -7.48 -4.78
CA ALA A 79 10.63 -8.51 -5.68
C ALA A 79 9.89 -9.86 -5.61
N THR A 80 10.24 -10.79 -6.51
CA THR A 80 9.53 -12.05 -6.84
C THR A 80 9.75 -13.22 -5.87
N GLY A 81 8.66 -13.82 -5.34
CA GLY A 81 8.55 -15.26 -5.05
C GLY A 81 7.96 -15.72 -3.69
N GLY A 82 6.89 -16.54 -3.73
CA GLY A 82 6.57 -17.58 -2.74
C GLY A 82 5.55 -17.27 -1.61
N VAL A 83 4.85 -18.32 -1.13
CA VAL A 83 3.97 -18.33 0.07
C VAL A 83 4.70 -17.86 1.32
N LEU A 84 5.93 -18.34 1.40
CA LEU A 84 6.86 -18.13 2.48
C LEU A 84 7.91 -17.27 1.85
N ILE A 85 7.75 -15.96 1.96
CA ILE A 85 8.99 -15.20 1.86
C ILE A 85 9.78 -15.56 3.12
N GLY A 86 11.07 -15.81 2.92
CA GLY A 86 12.00 -16.26 3.94
C GLY A 86 12.00 -15.38 5.20
N PRO A 87 12.86 -15.67 6.18
CA PRO A 87 12.94 -14.87 7.39
C PRO A 87 13.01 -13.37 7.04
N PRO A 88 12.45 -12.50 7.91
CA PRO A 88 12.45 -11.06 7.70
C PRO A 88 13.75 -10.56 7.06
N GLY A 89 13.64 -9.76 5.99
CA GLY A 89 14.81 -9.14 5.39
C GLY A 89 15.41 -8.10 6.35
N THR A 90 16.62 -7.65 6.05
CA THR A 90 17.27 -6.56 6.79
C THR A 90 17.69 -5.46 5.84
N ASN A 91 17.59 -4.23 6.33
CA ASN A 91 18.17 -3.07 5.67
C ASN A 91 18.90 -2.27 6.75
N VAL A 92 20.21 -2.10 6.60
CA VAL A 92 21.07 -1.43 7.60
C VAL A 92 20.61 0.01 7.92
N LEU A 93 19.90 0.64 6.99
CA LEU A 93 19.37 1.99 7.15
C LEU A 93 18.09 2.04 7.99
N CYS A 94 17.39 0.92 8.13
CA CYS A 94 16.08 0.85 8.77
C CYS A 94 16.17 0.20 10.15
N ALA A 95 15.30 0.62 11.07
CA ALA A 95 15.26 0.09 12.42
C ALA A 95 14.60 -1.29 12.48
N ASN A 96 13.54 -1.49 11.69
CA ASN A 96 12.77 -2.72 11.73
C ASN A 96 13.15 -3.67 10.59
N PRO A 97 12.97 -4.99 10.76
CA PRO A 97 13.07 -5.94 9.68
C PRO A 97 12.12 -5.59 8.52
N THR A 98 12.49 -5.98 7.31
CA THR A 98 11.76 -5.61 6.09
C THR A 98 10.81 -6.72 5.66
N PRO A 99 9.64 -6.38 5.10
CA PRO A 99 8.70 -7.36 4.58
C PRO A 99 9.33 -8.12 3.43
N GLY A 100 9.00 -9.40 3.38
CA GLY A 100 9.38 -10.26 2.26
C GLY A 100 8.39 -10.21 1.08
N GLY A 101 7.23 -9.58 1.22
CA GLY A 101 6.10 -9.64 0.27
C GLY A 101 6.45 -9.45 -1.20
N SER A 102 5.73 -10.12 -2.12
CA SER A 102 5.72 -9.77 -3.54
C SER A 102 4.34 -9.31 -3.96
N ILE A 103 4.25 -8.32 -4.84
CA ILE A 103 3.00 -7.88 -5.48
C ILE A 103 2.82 -8.47 -6.89
N ALA A 104 3.75 -9.32 -7.33
CA ALA A 104 3.78 -9.85 -8.69
C ALA A 104 2.53 -10.66 -9.06
N ASP A 105 1.97 -11.43 -8.13
CA ASP A 105 0.83 -12.31 -8.43
C ASP A 105 -0.44 -11.50 -8.73
N THR A 106 -0.71 -10.46 -7.93
CA THR A 106 -1.80 -9.50 -8.20
C THR A 106 -1.57 -8.79 -9.53
N HIS A 107 -0.33 -8.36 -9.81
CA HIS A 107 -0.01 -7.68 -11.06
C HIS A 107 -0.25 -8.56 -12.28
N ARG A 108 0.14 -9.84 -12.22
CA ARG A 108 -0.09 -10.81 -13.29
C ARG A 108 -1.58 -11.07 -13.52
N ALA A 109 -2.35 -11.25 -12.44
CA ALA A 109 -3.80 -11.44 -12.55
C ALA A 109 -4.48 -10.20 -13.16
N LEU A 110 -4.08 -9.00 -12.74
CA LEU A 110 -4.62 -7.75 -13.27
C LEU A 110 -4.18 -7.45 -14.70
N LEU A 111 -3.00 -7.89 -15.12
CA LEU A 111 -2.57 -7.81 -16.51
C LEU A 111 -3.48 -8.66 -17.41
N VAL A 112 -3.80 -9.89 -17.00
CA VAL A 112 -4.77 -10.74 -17.70
C VAL A 112 -6.16 -10.09 -17.71
N ALA A 113 -6.59 -9.49 -16.60
CA ALA A 113 -7.88 -8.81 -16.54
C ALA A 113 -7.94 -7.56 -17.44
N MET A 114 -6.84 -6.81 -17.57
CA MET A 114 -6.73 -5.67 -18.48
C MET A 114 -6.80 -6.13 -19.94
N ASP A 115 -6.06 -7.17 -20.31
CA ASP A 115 -6.07 -7.75 -21.65
C ASP A 115 -7.49 -8.19 -22.05
N GLN A 116 -8.17 -8.94 -21.18
CA GLN A 116 -9.57 -9.33 -21.37
C GLN A 116 -10.52 -8.14 -21.49
N TRP A 117 -10.27 -7.05 -20.77
CA TRP A 117 -11.09 -5.85 -20.87
C TRP A 117 -10.93 -5.16 -22.21
N VAL A 118 -9.68 -4.97 -22.66
CA VAL A 118 -9.35 -4.26 -23.89
C VAL A 118 -9.73 -5.06 -25.13
N ASP A 119 -9.44 -6.36 -25.14
CA ASP A 119 -9.62 -7.22 -26.32
C ASP A 119 -11.04 -7.80 -26.42
N GLN A 120 -11.63 -8.19 -25.28
CA GLN A 120 -12.87 -8.96 -25.25
C GLN A 120 -14.05 -8.23 -24.60
N GLY A 121 -13.83 -7.02 -24.07
CA GLY A 121 -14.87 -6.26 -23.36
C GLY A 121 -15.28 -6.86 -22.01
N ILE A 122 -14.50 -7.81 -21.46
CA ILE A 122 -14.80 -8.43 -20.17
C ILE A 122 -14.32 -7.50 -19.06
N GLU A 123 -15.26 -6.87 -18.35
CA GLU A 123 -14.94 -5.91 -17.31
C GLU A 123 -14.04 -6.53 -16.21
N PRO A 124 -12.98 -5.84 -15.75
CA PRO A 124 -12.11 -6.32 -14.69
C PRO A 124 -12.80 -6.22 -13.32
N PRO A 125 -12.19 -6.79 -12.25
CA PRO A 125 -12.69 -6.57 -10.89
C PRO A 125 -12.90 -5.08 -10.58
N PRO A 126 -13.93 -4.70 -9.82
CA PRO A 126 -14.12 -3.31 -9.40
C PRO A 126 -12.86 -2.77 -8.69
N SER A 127 -12.64 -1.45 -8.80
CA SER A 127 -11.57 -0.78 -8.07
C SER A 127 -11.64 -1.11 -6.58
N ASN A 128 -10.49 -1.43 -5.99
CA ASN A 128 -10.36 -1.72 -4.57
C ASN A 128 -9.15 -0.94 -4.05
N TYR A 129 -9.43 0.30 -3.65
CA TYR A 129 -8.45 1.32 -3.31
C TYR A 129 -8.86 2.01 -2.00
N PRO A 130 -7.93 2.54 -1.19
CA PRO A 130 -8.25 3.33 0.00
C PRO A 130 -9.10 4.55 -0.35
N ARG A 131 -10.19 4.77 0.40
CA ARG A 131 -11.18 5.82 0.14
C ARG A 131 -11.65 6.48 1.44
N LEU A 132 -11.94 7.77 1.39
CA LEU A 132 -12.52 8.49 2.53
C LEU A 132 -13.96 8.04 2.77
N GLU A 133 -14.69 7.79 1.68
CA GLU A 133 -16.13 7.50 1.66
C GLU A 133 -16.49 6.21 2.41
N ASN A 134 -15.56 5.26 2.51
CA ASN A 134 -15.73 4.01 3.24
C ASN A 134 -14.85 3.93 4.51
N GLY A 135 -14.23 5.04 4.91
CA GLY A 135 -13.39 5.14 6.11
C GLY A 135 -12.08 4.37 6.06
N SER A 136 -11.68 3.84 4.90
CA SER A 136 -10.43 3.07 4.75
C SER A 136 -9.19 3.94 4.49
N LEU A 137 -9.38 5.25 4.31
CA LEU A 137 -8.33 6.26 4.19
C LEU A 137 -8.52 7.27 5.33
N VAL A 138 -7.46 7.56 6.09
CA VAL A 138 -7.53 8.36 7.33
C VAL A 138 -6.39 9.35 7.47
N PRO A 139 -6.57 10.46 8.23
CA PRO A 139 -5.47 11.31 8.63
C PRO A 139 -4.37 10.50 9.34
N VAL A 140 -3.10 10.92 9.17
CA VAL A 140 -1.96 10.22 9.79
C VAL A 140 -2.07 10.17 11.32
N ALA A 141 -2.58 11.23 11.96
CA ALA A 141 -2.81 11.25 13.40
C ALA A 141 -3.77 10.13 13.86
N ASP A 142 -4.85 9.90 13.12
CA ASP A 142 -5.83 8.86 13.41
C ASP A 142 -5.23 7.46 13.20
N TYR A 143 -4.43 7.28 12.15
CA TYR A 143 -3.66 6.05 11.95
C TYR A 143 -2.75 5.79 13.15
N LEU A 144 -1.95 6.76 13.59
CA LEU A 144 -0.99 6.61 14.69
C LEU A 144 -1.65 6.33 16.04
N ALA A 145 -2.84 6.88 16.26
CA ALA A 145 -3.66 6.64 17.45
C ALA A 145 -4.27 5.24 17.45
N ALA A 146 -4.71 4.74 16.29
CA ALA A 146 -5.34 3.43 16.15
C ALA A 146 -4.34 2.27 15.99
N PHE A 147 -3.11 2.55 15.55
CA PHE A 147 -2.11 1.52 15.27
C PHE A 147 -1.73 0.74 16.54
N PRO A 148 -1.69 -0.60 16.50
CA PRO A 148 -1.50 -1.42 17.69
C PRO A 148 -0.13 -1.16 18.35
N ALA A 149 -0.10 -1.26 19.68
CA ALA A 149 1.10 -1.16 20.48
C ALA A 149 1.96 -2.44 20.37
N ILE A 150 2.50 -2.70 19.17
CA ILE A 150 3.34 -3.87 18.91
C ILE A 150 4.71 -3.65 19.59
N PRO A 151 5.22 -4.62 20.37
CA PRO A 151 6.51 -4.49 21.04
C PRO A 151 7.68 -4.29 20.06
N GLY A 152 8.57 -3.36 20.38
CA GLY A 152 9.83 -3.16 19.66
C GLY A 152 9.70 -2.44 18.32
N ILE A 153 8.52 -1.90 17.99
CA ILE A 153 8.31 -1.16 16.75
C ILE A 153 8.23 0.33 17.06
N GLY A 154 9.04 1.14 16.38
CA GLY A 154 8.88 2.59 16.39
C GLY A 154 7.55 3.00 15.75
N LYS A 155 7.07 4.20 16.07
CA LYS A 155 5.99 4.86 15.33
C LYS A 155 6.60 5.88 14.38
N PRO A 156 6.12 6.02 13.13
CA PRO A 156 6.58 7.10 12.28
C PRO A 156 6.08 8.41 12.89
N VAL A 157 6.96 9.39 13.08
CA VAL A 157 6.53 10.73 13.55
C VAL A 157 6.30 11.71 12.40
N GLY A 158 6.64 11.30 11.17
CA GLY A 158 6.44 12.07 9.96
C GLY A 158 6.03 11.18 8.78
N PHE A 159 5.49 11.83 7.76
CA PHE A 159 5.17 11.25 6.46
C PHE A 159 5.60 12.25 5.39
N ASN A 160 5.71 11.82 4.13
CA ASN A 160 6.11 12.74 3.07
C ASN A 160 4.96 13.71 2.73
N THR A 161 5.02 14.93 3.29
CA THR A 161 4.04 16.00 3.03
C THR A 161 4.17 16.54 1.60
N TYR A 162 3.25 17.43 1.22
CA TYR A 162 3.34 18.10 -0.07
C TYR A 162 2.84 19.54 0.04
N GLU A 163 3.65 20.47 -0.44
CA GLU A 163 3.34 21.90 -0.54
C GLU A 163 3.30 22.31 -2.01
N LEU A 164 2.44 23.28 -2.35
CA LEU A 164 2.44 23.85 -3.68
C LEU A 164 3.76 24.58 -3.94
N LEU A 165 4.52 24.12 -4.94
CA LEU A 165 5.80 24.72 -5.29
C LEU A 165 5.64 25.85 -6.31
N ASP A 166 6.21 27.01 -6.00
CA ASP A 166 6.29 28.19 -6.88
C ASP A 166 7.68 28.26 -7.53
N PHE A 167 7.75 27.88 -8.80
CA PHE A 167 8.97 27.91 -9.61
C PHE A 167 9.20 29.25 -10.35
N GLY A 168 8.40 30.26 -10.04
CA GLY A 168 8.44 31.58 -10.66
C GLY A 168 7.39 31.76 -11.77
N PRO A 169 7.18 33.02 -12.20
CA PRO A 169 6.02 33.43 -12.99
C PRO A 169 5.99 32.88 -14.42
N THR A 170 7.12 32.35 -14.91
CA THR A 170 7.23 31.77 -16.27
C THR A 170 7.00 30.27 -16.30
N PHE A 171 6.82 29.61 -15.15
CA PHE A 171 6.49 28.20 -15.07
C PHE A 171 5.00 28.03 -14.78
N THR A 172 4.26 27.49 -15.74
CA THR A 172 2.79 27.40 -15.70
C THR A 172 2.31 25.96 -15.85
N SER A 173 1.00 25.71 -15.79
CA SER A 173 0.41 24.39 -15.99
C SER A 173 0.66 23.78 -17.39
N THR A 174 1.04 24.59 -18.38
CA THR A 174 1.41 24.13 -19.73
C THR A 174 2.93 23.99 -19.92
N GLY A 175 3.71 24.14 -18.85
CA GLY A 175 5.17 24.13 -18.85
C GLY A 175 5.78 25.53 -18.71
N GLY A 176 7.09 25.62 -18.95
CA GLY A 176 7.84 26.88 -18.95
C GLY A 176 9.23 26.77 -18.33
N ILE A 177 9.86 27.93 -18.10
CA ILE A 177 11.19 28.03 -17.49
C ILE A 177 11.04 28.23 -15.99
N ARG A 178 11.75 27.43 -15.19
CA ARG A 178 11.86 27.61 -13.73
C ARG A 178 12.84 28.75 -13.46
N THR A 179 12.34 29.92 -13.06
CA THR A 179 13.16 31.11 -12.78
C THR A 179 13.46 31.31 -11.30
N ARG A 180 12.87 30.49 -10.42
CA ARG A 180 13.11 30.51 -8.98
C ARG A 180 13.60 29.15 -8.49
N GLU A 181 14.83 29.13 -7.96
CA GLU A 181 15.46 27.96 -7.35
C GLU A 181 16.18 28.36 -6.04
N PRO A 182 15.88 27.72 -4.88
CA PRO A 182 14.81 26.73 -4.68
C PRO A 182 13.41 27.35 -4.87
N PRO A 183 12.39 26.54 -5.21
CA PRO A 183 11.03 27.05 -5.37
C PRO A 183 10.51 27.69 -4.08
N GLY A 184 9.61 28.67 -4.24
CA GLY A 184 8.81 29.16 -3.11
C GLY A 184 7.91 28.05 -2.59
N ILE A 185 7.72 27.99 -1.28
CA ILE A 185 6.83 27.02 -0.63
C ILE A 185 5.49 27.70 -0.38
N GLY A 186 4.46 27.20 -1.06
CA GLY A 186 3.07 27.64 -0.93
C GLY A 186 2.29 26.83 0.12
N PRO A 187 0.95 26.85 0.04
CA PRO A 187 0.10 26.10 0.97
C PRO A 187 0.32 24.57 0.89
N SER A 188 0.11 23.90 2.02
CA SER A 188 0.20 22.44 2.16
C SER A 188 -1.08 21.73 1.72
N TYR A 189 -0.91 20.52 1.18
CA TYR A 189 -2.00 19.60 0.84
C TYR A 189 -2.38 18.75 2.05
N MET A 190 -3.67 18.52 2.23
CA MET A 190 -4.15 17.50 3.17
C MET A 190 -3.85 16.11 2.63
N MET A 191 -3.24 15.28 3.48
CA MET A 191 -2.73 13.96 3.11
C MET A 191 -3.28 12.90 4.05
N PHE A 192 -3.46 11.71 3.51
CA PHE A 192 -4.11 10.61 4.20
C PHE A 192 -3.36 9.30 3.95
N VAL A 193 -3.49 8.36 4.87
CA VAL A 193 -2.88 7.03 4.78
C VAL A 193 -3.94 5.94 4.95
N PRO A 194 -3.72 4.74 4.38
CA PRO A 194 -4.65 3.63 4.52
C PRO A 194 -4.83 3.26 5.99
N ARG A 195 -6.07 2.98 6.40
CA ARG A 195 -6.39 2.55 7.77
C ARG A 195 -5.90 1.12 7.99
N ALA A 196 -5.26 0.87 9.12
CA ALA A 196 -4.88 -0.46 9.58
C ALA A 196 -5.97 -1.08 10.49
N ASP A 197 -6.02 -2.42 10.52
CA ASP A 197 -6.75 -3.21 11.50
C ASP A 197 -5.97 -3.38 12.82
N THR A 198 -6.52 -4.19 13.74
CA THR A 198 -5.90 -4.47 15.05
C THR A 198 -4.59 -5.25 14.95
N ASP A 199 -4.29 -5.86 13.80
CA ASP A 199 -3.02 -6.49 13.52
C ASP A 199 -2.03 -5.51 12.87
N GLY A 200 -2.41 -4.24 12.68
CA GLY A 200 -1.57 -3.25 11.99
C GLY A 200 -1.52 -3.47 10.48
N LEU A 201 -2.48 -4.21 9.91
CA LEU A 201 -2.56 -4.51 8.48
C LEU A 201 -3.62 -3.65 7.79
N ASP A 202 -3.33 -3.14 6.60
CA ASP A 202 -4.26 -2.27 5.87
C ASP A 202 -5.58 -3.00 5.56
N ILE A 203 -6.71 -2.31 5.80
CA ILE A 203 -8.05 -2.90 5.61
C ILE A 203 -8.55 -2.80 4.18
N ALA A 204 -8.12 -1.77 3.44
CA ALA A 204 -8.49 -1.55 2.05
C ALA A 204 -7.69 -2.43 1.10
N GLY A 205 -8.21 -2.58 -0.12
CA GLY A 205 -7.45 -3.07 -1.25
C GLY A 205 -7.44 -4.58 -1.42
N VAL A 206 -6.65 -4.98 -2.39
CA VAL A 206 -6.31 -6.37 -2.64
C VAL A 206 -5.36 -6.81 -1.52
N ARG A 207 -5.93 -7.46 -0.49
CA ARG A 207 -5.14 -8.10 0.56
C ARG A 207 -4.46 -9.35 -0.01
N PRO A 208 -3.13 -9.37 -0.22
CA PRO A 208 -2.43 -10.57 -0.71
C PRO A 208 -2.36 -11.64 0.40
N MET A 209 -1.75 -12.79 0.12
CA MET A 209 -1.73 -13.92 1.05
C MET A 209 -1.08 -13.59 2.39
N GLN A 210 -0.04 -12.76 2.39
CA GLN A 210 0.66 -12.28 3.58
C GLN A 210 -0.24 -11.45 4.52
N ILE A 211 -1.39 -10.99 4.03
CA ILE A 211 -2.34 -10.13 4.75
C ILE A 211 -3.67 -10.82 5.03
N ARG A 212 -4.04 -11.80 4.20
CA ARG A 212 -5.21 -12.67 4.43
C ARG A 212 -4.92 -13.81 5.40
N VAL A 213 -3.71 -14.34 5.37
CA VAL A 213 -3.19 -15.39 6.27
C VAL A 213 -1.89 -14.89 6.89
N PRO A 214 -1.96 -13.83 7.72
CA PRO A 214 -0.77 -13.15 8.20
C PRO A 214 0.02 -14.02 9.18
N LEU A 215 1.35 -13.96 9.05
CA LEU A 215 2.33 -14.48 10.00
C LEU A 215 2.97 -13.37 10.85
N GLY A 216 2.62 -12.13 10.56
CA GLY A 216 3.17 -10.92 11.15
C GLY A 216 2.48 -9.68 10.59
N THR A 217 2.81 -8.54 11.17
CA THR A 217 2.39 -7.23 10.67
C THR A 217 3.32 -6.80 9.56
N ASN A 218 2.76 -6.42 8.41
CA ASN A 218 3.45 -5.73 7.33
C ASN A 218 2.94 -4.28 7.26
N THR A 219 3.81 -3.32 7.04
CA THR A 219 3.43 -1.91 6.78
C THR A 219 4.14 -1.35 5.56
N GLY A 220 3.56 -0.34 4.93
CA GLY A 220 4.19 0.42 3.85
C GLY A 220 5.31 1.37 4.27
N TRP A 221 5.64 1.42 5.57
CA TRP A 221 6.62 2.34 6.12
C TRP A 221 7.60 1.62 7.04
N ASN A 222 8.78 2.16 7.17
CA ASN A 222 9.75 1.78 8.20
C ASN A 222 10.41 3.05 8.70
N VAL A 223 11.01 3.02 9.88
CA VAL A 223 11.72 4.16 10.44
C VAL A 223 13.21 3.94 10.29
N ARG A 224 13.97 5.03 10.16
CA ARG A 224 15.43 4.93 10.08
C ARG A 224 16.00 4.39 11.39
N ASN A 225 17.08 3.64 11.26
CA ASN A 225 17.92 3.25 12.40
C ASN A 225 18.64 4.49 12.95
N ASP A 226 18.69 4.63 14.29
CA ASP A 226 19.35 5.72 15.03
C ASP A 226 20.77 6.02 14.57
N ALA A 227 21.52 4.99 14.14
CA ALA A 227 22.88 5.16 13.65
C ALA A 227 22.96 6.00 12.36
N HIS A 228 21.85 6.17 11.63
CA HIS A 228 21.80 6.85 10.34
C HIS A 228 20.99 8.16 10.39
N ARG A 229 19.90 8.20 11.15
CA ARG A 229 19.06 9.36 11.46
C ARG A 229 18.23 9.03 12.71
N PRO A 230 17.68 10.02 13.43
CA PRO A 230 16.74 9.72 14.50
C PRO A 230 15.57 8.84 14.00
N GLN A 231 15.08 7.95 14.87
CA GLN A 231 13.99 6.98 14.68
C GLN A 231 12.63 7.54 14.23
N ASP A 232 12.60 8.79 13.82
CA ASP A 232 11.44 9.62 13.62
C ASP A 232 11.24 9.94 12.11
N SER A 233 12.21 9.55 11.29
CA SER A 233 12.19 9.70 9.83
C SER A 233 11.88 8.40 9.11
N LEU A 234 11.10 8.47 8.03
CA LEU A 234 10.81 7.32 7.20
C LEU A 234 12.08 6.75 6.53
N CYS A 235 12.19 5.43 6.47
CA CYS A 235 13.30 4.70 5.87
C CYS A 235 13.10 4.49 4.37
N SER A 236 12.95 5.61 3.63
CA SER A 236 12.68 5.58 2.19
C SER A 236 11.47 4.68 1.88
N LEU A 237 11.45 4.00 0.75
CA LEU A 237 10.36 3.15 0.30
C LEU A 237 10.37 1.74 0.94
N THR A 238 11.04 1.57 2.08
CA THR A 238 11.15 0.29 2.78
C THR A 238 10.01 0.15 3.78
N GLY A 239 9.31 -1.00 3.77
CA GLY A 239 8.29 -1.34 4.75
C GLY A 239 8.84 -2.01 6.01
N THR A 240 7.97 -2.23 6.99
CA THR A 240 8.27 -2.99 8.22
C THR A 240 7.62 -4.37 8.17
N TYR A 241 8.31 -5.39 8.70
CA TYR A 241 7.73 -6.68 9.05
C TYR A 241 8.05 -7.08 10.47
N VAL A 242 7.01 -7.43 11.23
CA VAL A 242 7.14 -7.84 12.63
C VAL A 242 6.33 -9.12 12.84
N PRO A 243 6.99 -10.28 13.08
CA PRO A 243 6.30 -11.56 13.20
C PRO A 243 5.32 -11.55 14.37
N PHE A 244 4.27 -12.37 14.28
CA PHE A 244 3.43 -12.69 15.43
C PHE A 244 4.18 -13.64 16.37
N ALA A 245 3.79 -13.62 17.65
CA ALA A 245 4.18 -14.68 18.55
C ALA A 245 3.72 -16.04 18.01
N THR A 246 4.54 -17.08 18.16
CA THR A 246 4.19 -18.44 17.73
C THR A 246 3.13 -19.03 18.67
N SER A 247 3.28 -18.83 19.98
CA SER A 247 2.41 -19.38 21.02
C SER A 247 1.78 -18.30 21.91
N LEU A 248 0.72 -18.69 22.64
CA LEU A 248 0.11 -17.85 23.68
C LEU A 248 1.13 -17.44 24.75
N ALA A 249 2.00 -18.36 25.18
CA ALA A 249 3.02 -18.07 26.18
C ALA A 249 4.01 -17.01 25.69
N GLN A 250 4.46 -17.10 24.44
CA GLN A 250 5.32 -16.09 23.83
C GLN A 250 4.61 -14.73 23.72
N ARG A 251 3.33 -14.72 23.31
CA ARG A 251 2.51 -13.52 23.18
C ARG A 251 2.38 -12.79 24.52
N LEU A 252 2.04 -13.52 25.58
CA LEU A 252 1.89 -12.96 26.92
C LEU A 252 3.22 -12.46 27.48
N ALA A 253 4.32 -13.17 27.22
CA ALA A 253 5.65 -12.78 27.67
C ALA A 253 6.17 -11.50 26.99
N SER A 254 5.86 -11.31 25.70
CA SER A 254 6.24 -10.09 24.97
C SER A 254 5.26 -8.93 25.17
N GLY A 255 4.06 -9.18 25.70
CA GLY A 255 2.99 -8.18 25.79
C GLY A 255 2.38 -7.81 24.43
N ASP A 256 2.50 -8.70 23.44
CA ASP A 256 1.97 -8.44 22.10
C ASP A 256 0.43 -8.53 22.08
N PRO A 257 -0.29 -7.46 21.65
CA PRO A 257 -1.74 -7.48 21.62
C PRO A 257 -2.32 -8.37 20.52
N ARG A 258 -1.52 -8.74 19.51
CA ARG A 258 -1.97 -9.50 18.34
C ARG A 258 -2.03 -10.99 18.65
N PRO A 259 -3.10 -11.72 18.28
CA PRO A 259 -3.18 -13.18 18.46
C PRO A 259 -1.96 -13.92 17.89
N SER A 260 -1.47 -14.91 18.63
CA SER A 260 -0.37 -15.78 18.21
C SER A 260 -0.77 -16.68 17.04
N LEU A 261 0.22 -17.30 16.38
CA LEU A 261 -0.03 -18.24 15.29
C LEU A 261 -0.89 -19.44 15.76
N GLN A 262 -0.63 -19.98 16.94
CA GLN A 262 -1.46 -21.05 17.53
C GLN A 262 -2.90 -20.59 17.79
N GLU A 263 -3.12 -19.37 18.27
CA GLU A 263 -4.48 -18.84 18.48
C GLU A 263 -5.24 -18.63 17.14
N ARG A 264 -4.52 -18.37 16.04
CA ARG A 264 -5.11 -18.14 14.70
C ARG A 264 -5.39 -19.42 13.94
N TYR A 265 -4.45 -20.34 13.95
CA TYR A 265 -4.44 -21.48 13.03
C TYR A 265 -4.51 -22.83 13.75
N ALA A 266 -4.39 -22.85 15.08
CA ALA A 266 -4.24 -24.04 15.92
C ALA A 266 -2.95 -24.83 15.64
N ASP A 267 -2.75 -25.31 14.42
CA ASP A 267 -1.63 -26.13 13.99
C ASP A 267 -1.23 -25.86 12.53
N HIS A 268 -0.24 -26.60 12.02
CA HIS A 268 0.20 -26.51 10.63
C HIS A 268 -0.92 -26.80 9.62
N GLY A 269 -1.79 -27.79 9.91
CA GLY A 269 -2.90 -28.15 9.03
C GLY A 269 -3.92 -27.02 8.90
N GLY A 270 -4.24 -26.34 10.01
CA GLY A 270 -5.10 -25.16 10.01
C GLY A 270 -4.49 -23.97 9.27
N PHE A 271 -3.17 -23.78 9.34
CA PHE A 271 -2.47 -22.77 8.53
C PHE A 271 -2.59 -23.09 7.03
N VAL A 272 -2.30 -24.33 6.62
CA VAL A 272 -2.42 -24.76 5.21
C VAL A 272 -3.85 -24.61 4.70
N TYR A 273 -4.84 -24.99 5.51
CA TYR A 273 -6.25 -24.81 5.18
C TYR A 273 -6.61 -23.33 4.99
N ALA A 274 -6.15 -22.45 5.89
CA ALA A 274 -6.38 -21.01 5.76
C ALA A 274 -5.79 -20.44 4.46
N VAL A 275 -4.57 -20.87 4.08
CA VAL A 275 -3.95 -20.48 2.80
C VAL A 275 -4.78 -20.95 1.61
N ALA A 276 -5.23 -22.20 1.59
CA ALA A 276 -6.04 -22.73 0.50
C ALA A 276 -7.37 -21.98 0.35
N VAL A 277 -8.06 -21.67 1.46
CA VAL A 277 -9.30 -20.89 1.44
C VAL A 277 -9.04 -19.48 0.91
N ALA A 278 -8.02 -18.79 1.42
CA ALA A 278 -7.72 -17.43 1.03
C ALA A 278 -7.28 -17.32 -0.44
N ALA A 279 -6.45 -18.26 -0.92
CA ALA A 279 -6.02 -18.31 -2.30
C ALA A 279 -7.21 -18.56 -3.24
N LYS A 280 -8.12 -19.48 -2.89
CA LYS A 280 -9.36 -19.71 -3.65
C LYS A 280 -10.19 -18.44 -3.77
N GLN A 281 -10.33 -17.67 -2.68
CA GLN A 281 -11.07 -16.41 -2.70
C GLN A 281 -10.43 -15.38 -3.66
N LEU A 282 -9.10 -15.26 -3.68
CA LEU A 282 -8.44 -14.34 -4.61
C LEU A 282 -8.57 -14.78 -6.07
N VAL A 283 -8.56 -16.08 -6.36
CA VAL A 283 -8.85 -16.59 -7.71
C VAL A 283 -10.27 -16.21 -8.13
N LEU A 284 -11.27 -16.47 -7.29
CA LEU A 284 -12.66 -16.13 -7.58
C LEU A 284 -12.86 -14.63 -7.77
N ALA A 285 -12.10 -13.81 -7.03
CA ALA A 285 -12.09 -12.36 -7.17
C ALA A 285 -11.23 -11.86 -8.34
N ARG A 286 -10.59 -12.75 -9.11
CA ARG A 286 -9.67 -12.46 -10.24
C ARG A 286 -8.47 -11.58 -9.85
N PHE A 287 -8.01 -11.70 -8.61
CA PHE A 287 -6.77 -11.07 -8.11
C PHE A 287 -5.62 -12.07 -7.93
N LEU A 288 -5.83 -13.33 -8.29
CA LEU A 288 -4.82 -14.38 -8.29
C LEU A 288 -5.09 -15.35 -9.45
N LEU A 289 -4.05 -15.80 -10.14
CA LEU A 289 -4.19 -16.82 -11.18
C LEU A 289 -4.24 -18.22 -10.54
N MET A 290 -4.88 -19.18 -11.23
CA MET A 290 -4.95 -20.57 -10.76
C MET A 290 -3.58 -21.22 -10.57
N GLU A 291 -2.60 -20.87 -11.39
CA GLU A 291 -1.21 -21.33 -11.22
C GLU A 291 -0.60 -20.84 -9.91
N ASP A 292 -0.92 -19.62 -9.47
CA ASP A 292 -0.38 -19.05 -8.26
C ASP A 292 -1.12 -19.60 -7.04
N PHE A 293 -2.42 -19.95 -7.17
CA PHE A 293 -3.13 -20.75 -6.16
C PHE A 293 -2.38 -22.04 -5.82
N PHE A 294 -1.94 -22.82 -6.81
CA PHE A 294 -1.22 -24.07 -6.56
C PHE A 294 0.14 -23.83 -5.89
N LYS A 295 0.87 -22.78 -6.33
CA LYS A 295 2.10 -22.35 -5.63
C LYS A 295 1.80 -22.00 -4.18
N TYR A 296 0.65 -21.35 -3.92
CA TYR A 296 0.29 -20.95 -2.58
C TYR A 296 0.00 -22.14 -1.65
N VAL A 297 -0.80 -23.08 -2.13
CA VAL A 297 -1.14 -24.29 -1.36
C VAL A 297 0.09 -25.17 -1.15
N GLN A 298 0.89 -25.39 -2.19
CA GLN A 298 2.09 -26.22 -2.11
C GLN A 298 3.13 -25.62 -1.15
N GLY A 299 3.39 -24.32 -1.25
CA GLY A 299 4.37 -23.67 -0.38
C GLY A 299 3.92 -23.64 1.07
N ALA A 300 2.62 -23.53 1.35
CA ALA A 300 2.11 -23.66 2.72
C ALA A 300 2.34 -25.08 3.27
N ALA A 301 2.05 -26.11 2.48
CA ALA A 301 2.16 -27.52 2.88
C ALA A 301 3.60 -27.98 3.16
N VAL A 302 4.60 -27.35 2.54
CA VAL A 302 6.02 -27.65 2.80
C VAL A 302 6.68 -26.66 3.77
N SER A 303 5.91 -25.74 4.35
CA SER A 303 6.41 -24.75 5.29
C SER A 303 6.72 -25.36 6.66
N SER A 304 7.51 -24.64 7.46
CA SER A 304 7.74 -24.98 8.87
C SER A 304 6.77 -24.30 9.84
N VAL A 305 5.75 -23.60 9.34
CA VAL A 305 4.81 -22.83 10.18
C VAL A 305 4.03 -23.79 11.07
N LEU A 306 4.17 -23.67 12.38
CA LEU A 306 3.50 -24.53 13.37
C LEU A 306 3.77 -26.04 13.19
N LEU A 307 4.93 -26.40 12.63
CA LEU A 307 5.42 -27.78 12.76
C LEU A 307 5.81 -28.07 14.22
N PRO A 308 5.66 -29.32 14.69
CA PRO A 308 6.07 -29.73 16.04
C PRO A 308 7.55 -29.53 16.34
#